data_AF-A0A2N1Q5B8-F1
#
_entry.id   AF-A0A2N1Q5B8-F1
#
_cell.length_a   1.000
_cell.length_b   1.000
_cell.length_c   1.000
_cell.angle_alpha   90.00
_cell.angle_beta   90.00
_cell.angle_gamma   90.00
#
_symmetry.space_group_name_H-M   'P 1'
#
loop_
_entity.id
_entity.type
_entity.pdbx_description
1 polymer ?
#
loop_
_entity_poly.entity_id
_entity_poly.type
_entity_poly.pdbx_seq_one_letter_code
_entity_poly.pdbx_strand_id
1 'polypeptide(L)'
;MGKYFGTDGIRGVAFEKLNSELAFKVGQGLVHTLHPKTVVIGMDTRESSPMLAYSIANGILALGVDVLFAGVVSTPMIAYYSKLKSIVGIMITASHNPYMDNGIKVFNKGYKTVEKEELEIEAFIDSNQLSFTSFGKFSLFKSFKDDYLKIYEKMNVKLSRCRVGYDSANGANYMISKEVFDKVCPSAIQISNEPDGLNINTGCGSTHMEAIQELVKQNHLDIGFSFDGDGDRIMVIDSKLNIYDGDMIIYMIAKYLKQEGLLNKNTVVLTKMSNPGILKTLKDLNISYVLT
;
A
#
# COMPACT_ATOMS: atom_id res chain seq x y z
N MET A 1 -20.48 -5.23 -10.54
CA MET A 1 -19.51 -5.78 -9.57
C MET A 1 -19.02 -7.10 -10.14
N GLY A 2 -17.71 -7.27 -10.27
CA GLY A 2 -17.10 -8.46 -10.85
C GLY A 2 -17.27 -9.70 -9.98
N LYS A 3 -17.00 -10.87 -10.55
CA LYS A 3 -17.03 -12.18 -9.86
C LYS A 3 -15.83 -12.35 -8.92
N TYR A 4 -14.68 -11.81 -9.30
CA TYR A 4 -13.41 -11.93 -8.57
C TYR A 4 -12.91 -10.57 -8.07
N PHE A 5 -13.03 -9.51 -8.87
CA PHE A 5 -12.64 -8.15 -8.52
C PHE A 5 -13.69 -7.51 -7.60
N GLY A 6 -13.27 -7.19 -6.38
CA GLY A 6 -14.01 -6.40 -5.42
C GLY A 6 -13.68 -4.90 -5.54
N THR A 7 -13.91 -4.16 -4.46
CA THR A 7 -13.68 -2.70 -4.43
C THR A 7 -12.21 -2.30 -4.55
N ASP A 8 -11.28 -3.21 -4.27
CA ASP A 8 -9.85 -2.93 -4.26
C ASP A 8 -9.05 -4.18 -4.67
N GLY A 9 -9.31 -4.67 -5.89
CA GLY A 9 -8.69 -5.85 -6.46
C GLY A 9 -9.38 -7.16 -6.06
N ILE A 10 -8.68 -8.28 -6.26
CA ILE A 10 -9.16 -9.62 -5.88
C ILE A 10 -8.78 -9.86 -4.42
N ARG A 11 -9.71 -10.30 -3.58
CA ARG A 11 -9.44 -10.65 -2.17
C ARG A 11 -10.09 -11.96 -1.78
N GLY A 12 -9.46 -12.67 -0.84
CA GLY A 12 -10.03 -13.87 -0.24
C GLY A 12 -9.09 -14.52 0.75
N VAL A 13 -9.61 -15.52 1.46
CA VAL A 13 -8.81 -16.38 2.33
C VAL A 13 -7.78 -17.11 1.46
N ALA A 14 -6.51 -17.02 1.84
CA ALA A 14 -5.41 -17.66 1.15
C ALA A 14 -5.54 -19.19 1.24
N PHE A 15 -4.99 -19.89 0.24
CA PHE A 15 -5.08 -21.36 0.06
C PHE A 15 -6.48 -21.91 -0.23
N GLU A 16 -7.54 -21.15 0.06
CA GLU A 16 -8.92 -21.48 -0.31
C GLU A 16 -9.30 -20.78 -1.62
N LYS A 17 -9.99 -19.63 -1.52
CA LYS A 17 -10.47 -18.84 -2.65
C LYS A 17 -9.32 -18.21 -3.41
N LEU A 18 -8.27 -17.80 -2.70
CA LEU A 18 -7.09 -17.20 -3.30
C LEU A 18 -5.91 -18.17 -3.19
N ASN A 19 -5.71 -18.96 -4.26
CA ASN A 19 -4.70 -20.02 -4.32
C ASN A 19 -3.79 -19.88 -5.55
N SER A 20 -2.78 -20.75 -5.67
CA SER A 20 -1.80 -20.72 -6.76
C SER A 20 -2.42 -20.86 -8.16
N GLU A 21 -3.48 -21.66 -8.31
CA GLU A 21 -4.14 -21.85 -9.60
C GLU A 21 -4.81 -20.55 -10.06
N LEU A 22 -5.60 -19.92 -9.18
CA LEU A 22 -6.21 -18.64 -9.48
C LEU A 22 -5.16 -17.57 -9.76
N ALA A 23 -4.12 -17.49 -8.92
CA ALA A 23 -3.01 -16.56 -9.08
C ALA A 23 -2.30 -16.72 -10.44
N PHE A 24 -2.03 -17.96 -10.87
CA PHE A 24 -1.44 -18.23 -12.18
C PHE A 24 -2.34 -17.74 -13.34
N LYS A 25 -3.64 -18.02 -13.26
CA LYS A 25 -4.63 -17.56 -14.26
C LYS A 25 -4.75 -16.04 -14.29
N VAL A 26 -4.72 -15.38 -13.13
CA VAL A 26 -4.71 -13.91 -13.03
C VAL A 26 -3.48 -13.35 -13.75
N GLY A 27 -2.30 -13.94 -13.56
CA GLY A 27 -1.07 -13.54 -14.26
C GLY A 27 -1.23 -13.58 -15.78
N GLN A 28 -1.80 -14.66 -16.33
CA GLN A 28 -2.05 -14.77 -17.77
C GLN A 28 -3.13 -13.80 -18.26
N GLY A 29 -4.24 -13.67 -17.54
CA GLY A 29 -5.32 -12.74 -17.88
C GLY A 29 -4.84 -11.30 -17.93
N LEU A 30 -3.98 -10.90 -17.00
CA LEU A 30 -3.35 -9.57 -17.00
C LEU A 30 -2.53 -9.31 -18.25
N VAL A 31 -1.75 -10.30 -18.72
CA VAL A 31 -0.98 -10.15 -19.95
C VAL A 31 -1.90 -10.05 -21.17
N HIS A 32 -2.93 -10.90 -21.23
CA HIS A 32 -3.90 -10.91 -22.32
C HIS A 32 -4.67 -9.58 -22.42
N THR A 33 -5.04 -8.98 -21.30
CA THR A 33 -5.81 -7.74 -21.26
C THR A 33 -4.92 -6.50 -21.45
N LEU A 34 -3.84 -6.38 -20.68
CA LEU A 34 -3.05 -5.14 -20.60
C LEU A 34 -1.87 -5.10 -21.58
N HIS A 35 -1.52 -6.24 -22.19
CA HIS A 35 -0.40 -6.37 -23.13
C HIS A 35 0.94 -5.74 -22.63
N PRO A 36 1.35 -5.97 -21.36
CA PRO A 36 2.56 -5.37 -20.83
C PRO A 36 3.81 -6.02 -21.44
N LYS A 37 4.90 -5.25 -21.53
CA LYS A 37 6.24 -5.80 -21.83
C LYS A 37 6.97 -6.27 -20.58
N THR A 38 6.70 -5.61 -19.46
CA THR A 38 7.32 -5.87 -18.16
C THR A 38 6.30 -5.61 -17.06
N VAL A 39 6.32 -6.42 -16.02
CA VAL A 39 5.48 -6.27 -14.82
C VAL A 39 6.38 -6.20 -13.59
N VAL A 40 6.08 -5.29 -12.66
CA VAL A 40 6.69 -5.28 -11.33
C VAL A 40 5.75 -5.93 -10.33
N ILE A 41 6.27 -6.80 -9.46
CA ILE A 41 5.49 -7.49 -8.43
C ILE A 41 6.12 -7.23 -7.07
N GLY A 42 5.30 -6.73 -6.13
CA GLY A 42 5.63 -6.60 -4.71
C GLY A 42 4.64 -7.37 -3.86
N MET A 43 4.97 -7.56 -2.59
CA MET A 43 4.12 -8.25 -1.63
C MET A 43 4.28 -7.69 -0.22
N ASP A 44 3.31 -7.97 0.65
CA ASP A 44 3.46 -7.77 2.10
C ASP A 44 4.12 -8.98 2.77
N THR A 45 4.06 -9.03 4.09
CA THR A 45 4.77 -9.99 4.95
C THR A 45 3.98 -11.25 5.28
N ARG A 46 2.78 -11.45 4.71
CA ARG A 46 1.96 -12.65 4.99
C ARG A 46 2.66 -13.92 4.51
N GLU A 47 2.49 -15.02 5.24
CA GLU A 47 3.03 -16.34 4.87
C GLU A 47 2.56 -16.81 3.48
N SER A 48 1.32 -16.48 3.11
CA SER A 48 0.75 -16.82 1.80
C SER A 48 1.24 -15.95 0.64
N SER A 49 1.83 -14.79 0.92
CA SER A 49 2.21 -13.79 -0.09
C SER A 49 3.24 -14.32 -1.10
N PRO A 50 4.34 -14.99 -0.69
CA PRO A 50 5.28 -15.60 -1.62
C PRO A 50 4.62 -16.56 -2.62
N MET A 51 3.76 -17.46 -2.15
CA MET A 51 3.06 -18.44 -3.00
C MET A 51 2.28 -17.73 -4.11
N LEU A 52 1.48 -16.72 -3.77
CA LEU A 52 0.66 -15.97 -4.72
C LEU A 52 1.53 -15.15 -5.68
N ALA A 53 2.54 -14.45 -5.16
CA ALA A 53 3.43 -13.61 -5.95
C ALA A 53 4.20 -14.42 -7.01
N TYR A 54 4.75 -15.58 -6.63
CA TYR A 54 5.44 -16.48 -7.57
C TYR A 54 4.48 -17.13 -8.56
N SER A 55 3.25 -17.47 -8.16
CA SER A 55 2.26 -18.05 -9.06
C SER A 55 1.81 -17.07 -10.14
N ILE A 56 1.55 -15.80 -9.77
CA ILE A 56 1.26 -14.73 -10.73
C ILE A 56 2.45 -14.49 -11.65
N ALA A 57 3.66 -14.41 -11.08
CA ALA A 57 4.88 -14.25 -11.87
C ALA A 57 5.02 -15.35 -12.92
N ASN A 58 4.78 -16.62 -12.54
CA ASN A 58 4.85 -17.75 -13.46
C ASN A 58 3.82 -17.64 -14.60
N GLY A 59 2.58 -17.22 -14.29
CA GLY A 59 1.55 -16.98 -15.31
C GLY A 59 1.98 -15.91 -16.33
N ILE A 60 2.61 -14.83 -15.86
CA ILE A 60 3.11 -13.74 -16.72
C ILE A 60 4.29 -14.22 -17.58
N LEU A 61 5.26 -14.90 -16.97
CA LEU A 61 6.46 -15.39 -17.64
C LEU A 61 6.14 -16.41 -18.74
N ALA A 62 5.11 -17.23 -18.56
CA ALA A 62 4.64 -18.22 -19.53
C ALA A 62 4.17 -17.59 -20.87
N LEU A 63 3.91 -16.28 -20.88
CA LEU A 63 3.47 -15.51 -22.04
C LEU A 63 4.57 -14.60 -22.62
N GLY A 64 5.82 -14.78 -22.20
CA GLY A 64 6.95 -14.03 -22.73
C GLY A 64 7.16 -12.66 -22.10
N VAL A 65 6.45 -12.32 -21.03
CA VAL A 65 6.53 -11.02 -20.38
C VAL A 65 7.52 -11.05 -19.23
N ASP A 66 8.39 -10.04 -19.15
CA ASP A 66 9.41 -9.94 -18.10
C ASP A 66 8.80 -9.58 -16.74
N VAL A 67 9.33 -10.17 -15.67
CA VAL A 67 8.93 -9.90 -14.29
C VAL A 67 10.08 -9.32 -13.48
N LEU A 68 9.84 -8.14 -12.90
CA LEU A 68 10.70 -7.51 -11.88
C LEU A 68 10.11 -7.79 -10.50
N PHE A 69 10.78 -8.60 -9.69
CA PHE A 69 10.29 -8.99 -8.38
C PHE A 69 10.91 -8.12 -7.28
N ALA A 70 10.10 -7.25 -6.67
CA ALA A 70 10.52 -6.29 -5.65
C ALA A 70 10.61 -6.89 -4.23
N GLY A 71 10.00 -8.06 -4.00
CA GLY A 71 9.92 -8.66 -2.67
C GLY A 71 8.97 -7.88 -1.75
N VAL A 72 9.33 -7.79 -0.47
CA VAL A 72 8.51 -7.11 0.54
C VAL A 72 8.63 -5.59 0.40
N VAL A 73 7.56 -4.94 -0.05
CA VAL A 73 7.46 -3.50 -0.33
C VAL A 73 6.03 -3.03 -0.15
N SER A 74 5.79 -1.76 0.18
CA SER A 74 4.43 -1.28 0.39
C SER A 74 3.67 -0.99 -0.90
N THR A 75 2.34 -1.01 -0.79
CA THR A 75 1.43 -0.73 -1.90
C THR A 75 1.73 0.61 -2.59
N PRO A 76 1.98 1.72 -1.86
CA PRO A 76 2.32 3.01 -2.49
C PRO A 76 3.62 2.96 -3.31
N MET A 77 4.61 2.15 -2.90
CA MET A 77 5.87 2.01 -3.65
C MET A 77 5.64 1.33 -5.01
N ILE A 78 4.82 0.26 -5.05
CA ILE A 78 4.45 -0.42 -6.29
C ILE A 78 3.67 0.50 -7.22
N ALA A 79 2.67 1.21 -6.68
CA ALA A 79 1.90 2.18 -7.45
C ALA A 79 2.78 3.30 -8.03
N TYR A 80 3.69 3.84 -7.20
CA TYR A 80 4.63 4.88 -7.63
C TYR A 80 5.58 4.39 -8.72
N TYR A 81 6.19 3.21 -8.56
CA TYR A 81 7.12 2.67 -9.55
C TYR A 81 6.41 2.33 -10.87
N SER A 82 5.21 1.75 -10.80
CA SER A 82 4.33 1.51 -11.94
C SER A 82 4.07 2.80 -12.72
N LYS A 83 3.81 3.92 -12.03
CA LYS A 83 3.67 5.25 -12.65
C LYS A 83 4.97 5.73 -13.28
N LEU A 84 6.06 5.69 -12.51
CA LEU A 84 7.38 6.21 -12.92
C LEU A 84 7.91 5.54 -14.19
N LYS A 85 7.72 4.22 -14.31
CA LYS A 85 8.17 3.44 -15.48
C LYS A 85 7.07 3.25 -16.53
N SER A 86 5.84 3.69 -16.26
CA SER A 86 4.67 3.45 -17.12
C SER A 86 4.46 1.96 -17.44
N ILE A 87 4.58 1.10 -16.42
CA ILE A 87 4.41 -0.35 -16.51
C ILE A 87 3.26 -0.84 -15.63
N VAL A 88 2.90 -2.12 -15.74
CA VAL A 88 1.96 -2.75 -14.81
C VAL A 88 2.68 -3.08 -13.49
N GLY A 89 2.05 -2.73 -12.37
CA GLY A 89 2.47 -3.10 -11.03
C GLY A 89 1.44 -4.00 -10.37
N ILE A 90 1.89 -5.02 -9.66
CA ILE A 90 1.04 -5.93 -8.90
C ILE A 90 1.52 -5.91 -7.45
N MET A 91 0.59 -5.79 -6.52
CA MET A 91 0.86 -5.87 -5.10
C MET A 91 0.02 -6.99 -4.48
N ILE A 92 0.69 -7.91 -3.79
CA ILE A 92 0.06 -9.01 -3.07
C ILE A 92 -0.16 -8.62 -1.62
N THR A 93 -1.41 -8.36 -1.26
CA THR A 93 -1.80 -7.94 0.10
C THR A 93 -3.31 -7.90 0.30
N ALA A 94 -3.74 -8.07 1.55
CA ALA A 94 -5.07 -7.68 2.03
C ALA A 94 -5.06 -6.47 3.00
N SER A 95 -4.03 -5.60 2.95
CA SER A 95 -3.94 -4.37 3.78
C SER A 95 -4.02 -4.71 5.28
N HIS A 96 -4.96 -4.12 6.00
CA HIS A 96 -5.22 -4.29 7.43
C HIS A 96 -5.86 -5.64 7.83
N ASN A 97 -6.25 -6.50 6.89
CA ASN A 97 -6.89 -7.77 7.24
C ASN A 97 -5.93 -8.72 8.01
N PRO A 98 -6.45 -9.70 8.78
CA PRO A 98 -5.64 -10.74 9.44
C PRO A 98 -4.87 -11.60 8.44
N TYR A 99 -3.78 -12.24 8.87
CA TYR A 99 -2.82 -12.94 8.00
C TYR A 99 -3.41 -14.03 7.08
N MET A 100 -4.57 -14.61 7.45
CA MET A 100 -5.27 -15.61 6.63
C MET A 100 -5.80 -15.05 5.31
N ASP A 101 -6.20 -13.78 5.30
CA ASP A 101 -6.66 -13.13 4.10
C ASP A 101 -5.47 -12.69 3.26
N ASN A 102 -5.62 -12.71 1.94
CA ASN A 102 -4.70 -12.04 1.04
C ASN A 102 -5.46 -11.45 -0.15
N GLY A 103 -4.74 -10.77 -1.04
CA GLY A 103 -5.33 -10.10 -2.18
C GLY A 103 -4.33 -9.76 -3.28
N ILE A 104 -4.86 -9.36 -4.43
CA ILE A 104 -4.10 -8.96 -5.61
C ILE A 104 -4.61 -7.59 -6.03
N LYS A 105 -3.78 -6.56 -5.82
CA LYS A 105 -4.00 -5.20 -6.30
C LYS A 105 -3.22 -5.00 -7.60
N VAL A 106 -3.89 -4.50 -8.64
CA VAL A 106 -3.26 -4.23 -9.95
C VAL A 106 -3.21 -2.73 -10.19
N PHE A 107 -2.07 -2.26 -10.70
CA PHE A 107 -1.83 -0.89 -11.10
C PHE A 107 -1.41 -0.86 -12.58
N ASN A 108 -2.19 -0.19 -13.42
CA ASN A 108 -1.82 0.10 -14.81
C ASN A 108 -1.26 1.53 -14.88
N LYS A 109 0.06 1.66 -15.08
CA LYS A 109 0.76 2.96 -15.12
C LYS A 109 0.49 3.82 -13.87
N GLY A 110 0.41 3.17 -12.72
CA GLY A 110 0.21 3.78 -11.41
C GLY A 110 -1.24 4.03 -11.00
N TYR A 111 -2.21 3.75 -11.87
CA TYR A 111 -3.64 3.87 -11.56
C TYR A 111 -4.25 2.48 -11.39
N LYS A 112 -5.33 2.38 -10.61
CA LYS A 112 -6.09 1.13 -10.51
C LYS A 112 -6.66 0.73 -11.88
N THR A 113 -6.91 -0.55 -12.05
CA THR A 113 -7.65 -1.08 -13.19
C THR A 113 -9.03 -0.43 -13.30
N VAL A 114 -9.52 -0.27 -14.52
CA VAL A 114 -10.91 0.14 -14.76
C VAL A 114 -11.80 -1.09 -14.90
N GLU A 115 -13.10 -0.94 -14.65
CA GLU A 115 -14.07 -2.05 -14.68
C GLU A 115 -14.00 -2.87 -15.99
N LYS A 116 -13.77 -2.21 -17.13
CA LYS A 116 -13.59 -2.91 -18.41
C LYS A 116 -12.38 -3.87 -18.39
N GLU A 117 -11.24 -3.42 -17.88
CA GLU A 117 -10.03 -4.26 -17.79
C GLU A 117 -10.27 -5.42 -16.81
N GLU A 118 -10.94 -5.16 -15.69
CA GLU A 118 -11.28 -6.18 -14.69
C GLU A 118 -12.16 -7.28 -15.30
N LEU A 119 -13.23 -6.92 -16.00
CA LEU A 119 -14.12 -7.88 -16.66
C LEU A 119 -13.41 -8.72 -17.73
N GLU A 120 -12.48 -8.14 -18.48
CA GLU A 120 -11.69 -8.87 -19.47
C GLU A 120 -10.76 -9.90 -18.79
N ILE A 121 -10.15 -9.54 -17.66
CA ILE A 121 -9.32 -10.46 -16.88
C ILE A 121 -10.18 -11.59 -16.29
N GLU A 122 -11.36 -11.28 -15.76
CA GLU A 122 -12.29 -12.30 -15.24
C GLU A 122 -12.75 -13.28 -16.32
N ALA A 123 -13.08 -12.77 -17.50
CA ALA A 123 -13.46 -13.60 -18.64
C ALA A 123 -12.33 -14.56 -19.05
N PHE A 124 -11.07 -14.10 -19.00
CA PHE A 124 -9.92 -14.96 -19.24
C PHE A 124 -9.81 -16.07 -18.19
N ILE A 125 -9.90 -15.71 -16.90
CA ILE A 125 -9.83 -16.67 -15.79
C ILE A 125 -10.89 -17.77 -15.94
N ASP A 126 -12.13 -17.39 -16.28
CA ASP A 126 -13.26 -18.32 -16.43
C ASP A 126 -13.19 -19.17 -17.70
N SER A 127 -12.49 -18.72 -18.74
CA SER A 127 -12.29 -19.49 -19.97
C SER A 127 -11.52 -20.80 -19.75
N ASN A 128 -10.74 -20.88 -18.66
CA ASN A 128 -9.78 -21.96 -18.36
C ASN A 128 -8.79 -22.27 -19.49
N GLN A 129 -8.64 -21.37 -20.47
CA GLN A 129 -7.61 -21.49 -21.49
C GLN A 129 -6.28 -21.07 -20.89
N LEU A 130 -5.29 -21.96 -20.95
CA LEU A 130 -3.92 -21.62 -20.62
C LEU A 130 -3.16 -21.39 -21.93
N SER A 131 -2.38 -20.32 -21.96
CA SER A 131 -1.51 -19.98 -23.07
C SER A 131 -0.05 -20.03 -22.63
N PHE A 132 0.79 -20.54 -23.53
CA PHE A 132 2.23 -20.68 -23.35
C PHE A 132 2.88 -20.33 -24.68
N THR A 133 3.52 -19.16 -24.76
CA THR A 133 4.01 -18.62 -26.04
C THR A 133 5.52 -18.52 -26.08
N SER A 134 6.12 -18.00 -25.01
CA SER A 134 7.56 -17.87 -24.83
C SER A 134 7.89 -17.66 -23.36
N PHE A 135 9.18 -17.70 -23.01
CA PHE A 135 9.64 -17.48 -21.65
C PHE A 135 10.08 -16.03 -21.48
N GLY A 136 9.42 -15.30 -20.58
CA GLY A 136 9.90 -14.03 -20.08
C GLY A 136 11.08 -14.20 -19.13
N LYS A 137 11.75 -13.10 -18.78
CA LYS A 137 12.84 -13.08 -17.82
C LYS A 137 12.34 -12.69 -16.42
N PHE A 138 12.63 -13.53 -15.43
CA PHE A 138 12.47 -13.19 -14.02
C PHE A 138 13.72 -12.52 -13.47
N SER A 139 13.59 -11.36 -12.81
CA SER A 139 14.71 -10.65 -12.17
C SER A 139 14.34 -10.19 -10.77
N LEU A 140 15.19 -10.51 -9.78
CA LEU A 140 15.10 -9.92 -8.45
C LEU A 140 15.51 -8.46 -8.49
N PHE A 141 14.66 -7.57 -7.99
CA PHE A 141 14.87 -6.14 -8.10
C PHE A 141 15.44 -5.54 -6.82
N LYS A 142 16.78 -5.63 -6.69
CA LYS A 142 17.50 -5.26 -5.47
C LYS A 142 17.44 -3.77 -5.09
N SER A 143 17.37 -2.87 -6.08
CA SER A 143 17.39 -1.40 -5.87
C SER A 143 16.01 -0.74 -5.93
N PHE A 144 14.94 -1.51 -5.80
CA PHE A 144 13.57 -0.97 -5.87
C PHE A 144 13.31 0.13 -4.82
N LYS A 145 13.84 -0.06 -3.60
CA LYS A 145 13.71 0.92 -2.50
C LYS A 145 14.42 2.24 -2.79
N ASP A 146 15.55 2.22 -3.49
CA ASP A 146 16.35 3.42 -3.78
C ASP A 146 15.55 4.45 -4.59
N ASP A 147 14.77 3.98 -5.57
CA ASP A 147 13.91 4.86 -6.37
C ASP A 147 12.82 5.53 -5.54
N TYR A 148 12.35 4.86 -4.49
CA TYR A 148 11.38 5.41 -3.55
C TYR A 148 12.05 6.38 -2.55
N LEU A 149 13.24 6.05 -2.03
CA LEU A 149 13.99 6.92 -1.11
C LEU A 149 14.35 8.28 -1.72
N LYS A 150 14.59 8.34 -3.04
CA LYS A 150 14.80 9.61 -3.77
C LYS A 150 13.63 10.59 -3.65
N ILE A 151 12.41 10.12 -3.36
CA ILE A 151 11.26 11.00 -3.12
C ILE A 151 11.49 11.83 -1.85
N TYR A 152 11.89 11.16 -0.77
CA TYR A 152 12.13 11.80 0.53
C TYR A 152 13.33 12.75 0.49
N GLU A 153 14.37 12.39 -0.26
CA GLU A 153 15.54 13.26 -0.47
C GLU A 153 15.14 14.57 -1.15
N LYS A 154 14.23 14.53 -2.14
CA LYS A 154 13.70 15.72 -2.81
C LYS A 154 12.79 16.57 -1.93
N MET A 155 12.15 15.98 -0.92
CA MET A 155 11.29 16.72 0.02
C MET A 155 12.10 17.63 0.96
N ASN A 156 13.42 17.43 1.07
CA ASN A 156 14.31 18.21 1.94
C ASN A 156 13.78 18.30 3.38
N VAL A 157 13.29 17.17 3.90
CA VAL A 157 12.72 17.10 5.25
C VAL A 157 13.82 17.39 6.26
N LYS A 158 13.60 18.41 7.10
CA LYS A 158 14.54 18.78 8.15
C LYS A 158 14.55 17.72 9.25
N LEU A 159 15.70 17.56 9.90
CA LEU A 159 15.81 16.75 11.11
C LEU A 159 14.80 17.22 12.16
N SER A 160 14.00 16.28 12.65
CA SER A 160 13.02 16.52 13.70
C SER A 160 13.69 16.55 15.07
N ARG A 161 13.21 17.44 15.95
CA ARG A 161 13.57 17.45 17.37
C ARG A 161 12.55 16.70 18.24
N CYS A 162 11.45 16.24 17.64
CA CYS A 162 10.42 15.49 18.36
C CYS A 162 10.94 14.08 18.69
N ARG A 163 10.53 13.56 19.84
CA ARG A 163 10.64 12.14 20.18
C ARG A 163 9.52 11.39 19.48
N VAL A 164 9.88 10.52 18.55
CA VAL A 164 8.93 9.85 17.66
C VAL A 164 8.87 8.36 17.95
N GLY A 165 7.66 7.81 17.97
CA GLY A 165 7.41 6.36 17.92
C GLY A 165 6.69 5.99 16.63
N TYR A 166 6.91 4.79 16.11
CA TYR A 166 6.14 4.31 14.98
C TYR A 166 5.93 2.80 14.99
N ASP A 167 4.74 2.39 14.57
CA ASP A 167 4.29 1.01 14.47
C ASP A 167 4.17 0.60 13.02
N SER A 168 4.95 -0.41 12.61
CA SER A 168 4.98 -0.92 11.24
C SER A 168 4.03 -2.08 10.99
N ALA A 169 3.19 -2.46 11.96
CA ALA A 169 2.17 -3.50 11.88
C ALA A 169 2.70 -4.90 11.51
N ASN A 170 4.00 -5.16 11.69
CA ASN A 170 4.72 -6.29 11.10
C ASN A 170 4.47 -6.41 9.58
N GLY A 171 4.18 -5.29 8.92
CA GLY A 171 3.73 -5.21 7.53
C GLY A 171 4.81 -4.79 6.56
N ALA A 172 4.40 -4.48 5.34
CA ALA A 172 5.27 -4.22 4.19
C ALA A 172 6.20 -3.01 4.37
N ASN A 173 5.84 -2.05 5.22
CA ASN A 173 6.64 -0.84 5.44
C ASN A 173 7.81 -1.02 6.40
N TYR A 174 7.92 -2.13 7.15
CA TYR A 174 8.84 -2.23 8.31
C TYR A 174 10.31 -1.87 8.01
N MET A 175 10.82 -2.24 6.83
CA MET A 175 12.19 -1.86 6.44
C MET A 175 12.28 -0.41 5.97
N ILE A 176 11.38 0.00 5.06
CA ILE A 176 11.48 1.31 4.41
C ILE A 176 11.17 2.44 5.39
N SER A 177 10.24 2.24 6.34
CA SER A 177 9.97 3.22 7.39
C SER A 177 11.20 3.46 8.24
N LYS A 178 11.95 2.41 8.60
CA LYS A 178 13.21 2.55 9.33
C LYS A 178 14.23 3.36 8.54
N GLU A 179 14.44 3.04 7.26
CA GLU A 179 15.39 3.77 6.40
C GLU A 179 15.01 5.25 6.25
N VAL A 180 13.72 5.58 6.23
CA VAL A 180 13.24 6.97 6.19
C VAL A 180 13.44 7.67 7.54
N PHE A 181 13.03 7.04 8.65
CA PHE A 181 13.16 7.61 9.99
C PHE A 181 14.63 7.79 10.41
N ASP A 182 15.52 6.88 10.06
CA ASP A 182 16.96 7.01 10.33
C ASP A 182 17.56 8.29 9.69
N LYS A 183 16.96 8.82 8.61
CA LYS A 183 17.38 10.09 7.97
C LYS A 183 16.76 11.33 8.60
N VAL A 184 15.53 11.26 9.11
CA VAL A 184 14.77 12.45 9.58
C VAL A 184 14.64 12.55 11.10
N CYS A 185 14.70 11.44 11.82
CA CYS A 185 14.63 11.33 13.28
C CYS A 185 15.35 10.03 13.73
N PRO A 186 16.69 10.02 13.79
CA PRO A 186 17.47 8.80 14.09
C PRO A 186 17.17 8.16 15.44
N SER A 187 16.58 8.91 16.38
CA SER A 187 16.17 8.43 17.70
C SER A 187 14.75 7.86 17.73
N ALA A 188 14.06 7.78 16.59
CA ALA A 188 12.70 7.29 16.53
C ALA A 188 12.63 5.80 16.90
N ILE A 189 11.65 5.42 17.72
CA ILE A 189 11.50 4.05 18.20
C ILE A 189 10.48 3.32 17.34
N GLN A 190 10.92 2.21 16.74
CA GLN A 190 10.07 1.35 15.93
C GLN A 190 9.52 0.19 16.77
N ILE A 191 8.26 -0.17 16.57
CA ILE A 191 7.66 -1.42 17.06
C ILE A 191 7.01 -2.19 15.91
N SER A 192 6.69 -3.47 16.15
CA SER A 192 6.07 -4.37 15.19
C SER A 192 6.83 -4.43 13.86
N ASN A 193 8.10 -4.81 13.94
CA ASN A 193 9.05 -4.81 12.84
C ASN A 193 9.80 -6.14 12.67
N GLU A 194 9.27 -7.22 13.26
CA GLU A 194 9.81 -8.58 13.15
C GLU A 194 8.75 -9.51 12.55
N PRO A 195 8.43 -9.37 11.25
CA PRO A 195 7.42 -10.19 10.61
C PRO A 195 7.82 -11.68 10.57
N ASP A 196 6.88 -12.56 10.92
CA ASP A 196 7.06 -14.02 10.91
C ASP A 196 6.15 -14.76 9.92
N GLY A 197 5.33 -14.01 9.16
CA GLY A 197 4.33 -14.56 8.25
C GLY A 197 2.91 -14.60 8.81
N LEU A 198 2.77 -14.62 10.14
CA LEU A 198 1.52 -14.83 10.86
C LEU A 198 1.11 -13.60 11.69
N ASN A 199 2.08 -12.78 12.09
CA ASN A 199 1.91 -11.68 13.05
C ASN A 199 1.57 -10.30 12.43
N ILE A 200 1.32 -10.23 11.12
CA ILE A 200 0.88 -8.98 10.46
C ILE A 200 -0.45 -8.50 11.06
N ASN A 201 -0.54 -7.21 11.37
CA ASN A 201 -1.71 -6.55 11.99
C ASN A 201 -2.21 -7.19 13.30
N THR A 202 -1.42 -8.04 13.95
CA THR A 202 -1.87 -8.80 15.13
C THR A 202 -1.56 -8.02 16.41
N GLY A 203 -2.59 -7.34 16.94
CA GLY A 203 -2.43 -6.49 18.13
C GLY A 203 -1.56 -5.24 17.90
N CYS A 204 -1.37 -4.86 16.64
CA CYS A 204 -0.57 -3.72 16.20
C CYS A 204 -1.15 -3.10 14.93
N GLY A 205 -0.61 -1.96 14.55
CA GLY A 205 -0.95 -1.24 13.33
C GLY A 205 -2.16 -0.32 13.48
N SER A 206 -2.56 0.30 12.37
CA SER A 206 -3.51 1.43 12.38
C SER A 206 -4.92 1.04 12.84
N THR A 207 -5.22 -0.26 13.00
CA THR A 207 -6.49 -0.79 13.53
C THR A 207 -6.40 -1.24 14.99
N HIS A 208 -5.20 -1.31 15.56
CA HIS A 208 -4.91 -1.72 16.93
C HIS A 208 -3.87 -0.76 17.54
N MET A 209 -4.36 0.31 18.16
CA MET A 209 -3.54 1.44 18.60
C MET A 209 -2.91 1.27 19.99
N GLU A 210 -3.26 0.20 20.70
CA GLU A 210 -2.86 -0.02 22.08
C GLU A 210 -1.34 -0.10 22.23
N ALA A 211 -0.66 -0.76 21.28
CA ALA A 211 0.79 -0.92 21.29
C ALA A 211 1.52 0.42 21.12
N ILE A 212 1.09 1.25 20.15
CA ILE A 212 1.70 2.58 19.94
C ILE A 212 1.36 3.56 21.06
N GLN A 213 0.16 3.45 21.66
CA GLN A 213 -0.23 4.21 22.85
C GLN A 213 0.71 3.92 24.03
N GLU A 214 0.96 2.64 24.31
CA GLU A 214 1.84 2.25 25.40
C GLU A 214 3.28 2.68 25.13
N LEU A 215 3.76 2.53 23.88
CA LEU A 215 5.10 3.02 23.48
C LEU A 215 5.27 4.52 23.75
N VAL A 216 4.30 5.33 23.31
CA VAL A 216 4.31 6.79 23.49
C VAL A 216 4.30 7.15 24.97
N LYS A 217 3.47 6.48 25.77
CA LYS A 217 3.36 6.73 27.21
C LYS A 217 4.65 6.35 27.96
N GLN A 218 5.16 5.14 27.75
CA GLN A 218 6.33 4.61 28.46
C GLN A 218 7.61 5.38 28.15
N ASN A 219 7.79 5.79 26.90
CA ASN A 219 9.00 6.49 26.45
C ASN A 219 8.82 8.02 26.44
N HIS A 220 7.68 8.51 26.94
CA HIS A 220 7.31 9.92 26.94
C HIS A 220 7.44 10.57 25.56
N LEU A 221 7.02 9.90 24.49
CA LEU A 221 7.20 10.40 23.13
C LEU A 221 6.26 11.59 22.85
N ASP A 222 6.67 12.44 21.90
CA ASP A 222 5.90 13.63 21.52
C ASP A 222 4.79 13.28 20.51
N ILE A 223 5.05 12.28 19.67
CA ILE A 223 4.14 11.83 18.60
C ILE A 223 4.39 10.35 18.27
N GLY A 224 3.32 9.64 17.92
CA GLY A 224 3.35 8.27 17.40
C GLY A 224 2.68 8.16 16.03
N PHE A 225 3.19 7.28 15.17
CA PHE A 225 2.60 6.94 13.87
C PHE A 225 2.27 5.45 13.81
N SER A 226 1.07 5.08 13.37
CA SER A 226 0.69 3.68 13.22
C SER A 226 0.23 3.40 11.79
N PHE A 227 0.96 2.53 11.09
CA PHE A 227 0.67 2.15 9.72
C PHE A 227 -0.14 0.84 9.68
N ASP A 228 -0.72 0.51 8.54
CA ASP A 228 -1.33 -0.80 8.32
C ASP A 228 -0.40 -1.77 7.57
N GLY A 229 -0.84 -3.01 7.42
CA GLY A 229 -0.05 -4.12 6.90
C GLY A 229 0.58 -3.90 5.52
N ASP A 230 0.01 -3.08 4.65
CA ASP A 230 0.60 -2.76 3.33
C ASP A 230 1.01 -1.30 3.18
N GLY A 231 0.87 -0.51 4.24
CA GLY A 231 1.41 0.84 4.33
C GLY A 231 0.67 1.88 3.52
N ASP A 232 -0.61 1.67 3.21
CA ASP A 232 -1.46 2.66 2.52
C ASP A 232 -2.29 3.54 3.49
N ARG A 233 -2.29 3.20 4.79
CA ARG A 233 -2.95 3.97 5.86
C ARG A 233 -1.98 4.43 6.93
N ILE A 234 -2.39 5.47 7.65
CA ILE A 234 -1.71 5.98 8.82
C ILE A 234 -2.72 6.53 9.82
N MET A 235 -2.51 6.23 11.10
CA MET A 235 -3.09 6.96 12.23
C MET A 235 -1.99 7.63 13.04
N VAL A 236 -2.34 8.74 13.70
CA VAL A 236 -1.39 9.53 14.47
C VAL A 236 -1.85 9.62 15.92
N ILE A 237 -0.92 9.68 16.84
CA ILE A 237 -1.19 9.89 18.27
C ILE A 237 -0.27 10.97 18.85
N ASP A 238 -0.78 11.82 19.74
CA ASP A 238 0.03 12.82 20.45
C ASP A 238 0.53 12.32 21.83
N SER A 239 1.34 13.15 22.49
CA SER A 239 1.86 12.90 23.85
C SER A 239 0.79 12.83 24.94
N LYS A 240 -0.45 13.25 24.67
CA LYS A 240 -1.61 13.15 25.56
C LYS A 240 -2.46 11.91 25.25
N LEU A 241 -1.99 11.07 24.33
CA LEU A 241 -2.65 9.86 23.86
C LEU A 241 -3.95 10.10 23.07
N ASN A 242 -4.13 11.31 22.53
CA ASN A 242 -5.22 11.60 21.59
C ASN A 242 -4.92 10.96 20.24
N ILE A 243 -5.87 10.20 19.71
CA ILE A 243 -5.78 9.59 18.39
C ILE A 243 -6.33 10.56 17.35
N TYR A 244 -5.60 10.72 16.25
CA TYR A 244 -5.95 11.52 15.09
C TYR A 244 -6.15 10.58 13.90
N ASP A 245 -7.39 10.53 13.43
CA ASP A 245 -7.82 9.75 12.28
C ASP A 245 -7.50 10.45 10.95
N GLY A 246 -7.90 9.81 9.85
CA GLY A 246 -7.69 10.32 8.50
C GLY A 246 -8.31 11.68 8.24
N ASP A 247 -9.49 11.98 8.79
CA ASP A 247 -10.14 13.29 8.61
C ASP A 247 -9.31 14.39 9.29
N MET A 248 -8.88 14.16 10.53
CA MET A 248 -8.02 15.12 11.25
C MET A 248 -6.68 15.33 10.54
N ILE A 249 -6.06 14.26 10.02
CA ILE A 249 -4.81 14.34 9.26
C ILE A 249 -5.01 15.14 7.97
N ILE A 250 -6.07 14.85 7.21
CA ILE A 250 -6.41 15.60 5.99
C ILE A 250 -6.64 17.07 6.31
N TYR A 251 -7.37 17.39 7.39
CA TYR A 251 -7.59 18.76 7.83
C TYR A 251 -6.27 19.50 8.09
N MET A 252 -5.35 18.90 8.86
CA MET A 252 -4.05 19.51 9.19
C MET A 252 -3.24 19.79 7.92
N ILE A 253 -3.16 18.82 7.00
CA ILE A 253 -2.45 18.96 5.73
C ILE A 253 -3.10 20.03 4.85
N ALA A 254 -4.43 20.00 4.69
CA ALA A 254 -5.14 20.96 3.84
C ALA A 254 -4.99 22.40 4.34
N LYS A 255 -5.08 22.61 5.66
CA LYS A 255 -4.87 23.92 6.29
C LYS A 255 -3.46 24.43 6.02
N TYR A 256 -2.44 23.60 6.25
CA TYR A 256 -1.05 23.97 5.98
C TYR A 256 -0.82 24.30 4.51
N LEU A 257 -1.23 23.41 3.59
CA LEU A 257 -1.08 23.64 2.15
C LEU A 257 -1.80 24.91 1.69
N LYS A 258 -2.96 25.25 2.27
CA LYS A 258 -3.64 26.51 1.97
C LYS A 258 -2.84 27.73 2.43
N GLN A 259 -2.29 27.70 3.65
CA GLN A 259 -1.48 28.78 4.19
C GLN A 259 -0.23 29.06 3.34
N GLU A 260 0.37 28.00 2.80
CA GLU A 260 1.53 28.08 1.90
C GLU A 260 1.16 28.36 0.43
N GLY A 261 -0.14 28.47 0.10
CA GLY A 261 -0.60 28.65 -1.29
C GLY A 261 -0.38 27.43 -2.20
N LEU A 262 -0.15 26.25 -1.62
CA LEU A 262 0.14 24.98 -2.31
C LEU A 262 -1.12 24.10 -2.50
N LEU A 263 -2.23 24.43 -1.84
CA LEU A 263 -3.47 23.66 -1.97
C LEU A 263 -4.13 23.90 -3.33
N ASN A 264 -3.95 22.96 -4.25
CA ASN A 264 -4.46 23.07 -5.61
C ASN A 264 -5.98 23.35 -5.62
N LYS A 265 -6.40 24.40 -6.35
CA LYS A 265 -7.79 24.88 -6.44
C LYS A 265 -8.46 25.11 -5.08
N ASN A 266 -7.70 25.27 -3.99
CA ASN A 266 -8.24 25.36 -2.62
C ASN A 266 -9.33 24.32 -2.33
N THR A 267 -9.14 23.07 -2.76
CA THR A 267 -10.17 22.02 -2.69
C THR A 267 -9.63 20.74 -2.07
N VAL A 268 -10.44 20.08 -1.24
CA VAL A 268 -10.18 18.75 -0.66
C VAL A 268 -11.21 17.75 -1.16
N VAL A 269 -10.78 16.54 -1.51
CA VAL A 269 -11.68 15.43 -1.85
C VAL A 269 -11.82 14.51 -0.64
N LEU A 270 -13.06 14.20 -0.26
CA LEU A 270 -13.40 13.35 0.88
C LEU A 270 -14.43 12.30 0.43
N THR A 271 -14.62 11.26 1.24
CA THR A 271 -15.72 10.32 1.01
C THR A 271 -16.97 10.78 1.75
N LYS A 272 -18.13 10.25 1.39
CA LYS A 272 -19.38 10.46 2.14
C LYS A 272 -19.33 9.97 3.60
N MET A 273 -18.32 9.18 3.97
CA MET A 273 -18.13 8.67 5.33
C MET A 273 -17.40 9.65 6.25
N SER A 274 -16.79 10.72 5.71
CA SER A 274 -16.06 11.69 6.52
C SER A 274 -16.99 12.42 7.51
N ASN A 275 -16.45 12.71 8.69
CA ASN A 275 -17.16 13.36 9.77
C ASN A 275 -17.68 14.76 9.35
N PRO A 276 -18.92 15.14 9.67
CA PRO A 276 -19.43 16.48 9.35
C PRO A 276 -18.59 17.64 9.93
N GLY A 277 -17.84 17.39 11.01
CA GLY A 277 -16.91 18.33 11.61
C GLY A 277 -15.84 18.83 10.64
N ILE A 278 -15.16 17.94 9.91
CA ILE A 278 -14.16 18.37 8.91
C ILE A 278 -14.81 19.22 7.81
N LEU A 279 -16.02 18.87 7.37
CA LEU A 279 -16.74 19.63 6.33
C LEU A 279 -17.03 21.07 6.78
N LYS A 280 -17.42 21.22 8.06
CA LYS A 280 -17.63 22.53 8.66
C LYS A 280 -16.32 23.31 8.74
N THR A 281 -15.24 22.71 9.25
CA THR A 281 -13.97 23.42 9.41
C THR A 281 -13.33 23.80 8.08
N LEU A 282 -13.46 22.98 7.03
CA LEU A 282 -13.01 23.32 5.68
C LEU A 282 -13.75 24.57 5.16
N LYS A 283 -15.08 24.65 5.36
CA LYS A 283 -15.87 25.85 5.02
C LYS A 283 -15.40 27.08 5.79
N ASP A 284 -15.20 26.97 7.10
CA ASP A 284 -14.73 28.08 7.95
C ASP A 284 -13.35 28.58 7.49
N LEU A 285 -12.51 27.69 6.98
CA LEU A 285 -11.22 28.02 6.37
C LEU A 285 -11.31 28.49 4.93
N ASN A 286 -12.50 28.63 4.32
CA ASN A 286 -12.69 28.91 2.89
C ASN A 286 -11.99 27.89 1.97
N ILE A 287 -12.02 26.61 2.34
CA ILE A 287 -11.56 25.48 1.53
C ILE A 287 -12.80 24.77 0.98
N SER A 288 -12.87 24.64 -0.35
CA SER A 288 -13.94 23.87 -1.01
C SER A 288 -13.74 22.38 -0.75
N TYR A 289 -14.83 21.59 -0.78
CA TYR A 289 -14.71 20.13 -0.74
C TYR A 289 -15.62 19.45 -1.75
N VAL A 290 -15.21 18.25 -2.17
CA VAL A 290 -15.99 17.34 -3.03
C VAL A 290 -16.16 16.02 -2.28
N LEU A 291 -17.38 15.51 -2.25
CA LEU A 291 -17.69 14.20 -1.65
C LEU A 291 -17.88 13.16 -2.76
N THR A 292 -17.18 12.02 -2.63
CA THR A 292 -17.33 10.84 -3.50
C THR A 292 -18.03 9.72 -2.74
#